data_AF-A0A965Q0J2-F1
#
_entry.id   AF-A0A965Q0J2-F1
#
_cell.length_a   1.000
_cell.length_b   1.000
_cell.length_c   1.000
_cell.angle_alpha   90.00
_cell.angle_beta   90.00
_cell.angle_gamma   90.00
#
_symmetry.space_group_name_H-M   'P 1'
#
loop_
_entity.id
_entity.type
_entity.pdbx_description
1 polymer ?
#
loop_
_entity_poly.entity_id
_entity_poly.type
_entity_poly.pdbx_seq_one_letter_code
_entity_poly.pdbx_strand_id
1 'polypeptide(L)'
;MKSDKIQQFFHLAGQVCGDEFHEGSDSDRELGAQLLLSEVLEYVIHGLGVTPYIDGQPITKPNDVVYKANGGRPDREEMLDGLADVAYTMFWNKVKFGIPLESAFELVCDNNLSKFVRLDEWQQGAGILSEAEWHLNQEVTWPESVVSVEVLEVRGTFFAVGKDSTGKVRKPSTYASVDLSSLL
;
A
#
# COMPACT_ATOMS: atom_id res chain seq x y z
N MET A 1 -9.55 14.80 -3.19
CA MET A 1 -8.90 14.93 -1.85
C MET A 1 -8.40 13.59 -1.28
N LYS A 2 -9.18 12.49 -1.27
CA LYS A 2 -8.70 11.17 -0.80
C LYS A 2 -8.12 10.27 -1.89
N SER A 3 -8.78 10.25 -3.05
CA SER A 3 -8.30 9.56 -4.26
C SER A 3 -6.93 10.05 -4.71
N ASP A 4 -6.65 11.34 -4.52
CA ASP A 4 -5.47 12.00 -5.09
C ASP A 4 -4.17 11.47 -4.46
N LYS A 5 -4.18 11.16 -3.15
CA LYS A 5 -3.01 10.57 -2.45
C LYS A 5 -2.78 9.12 -2.85
N ILE A 6 -3.84 8.33 -3.04
CA ILE A 6 -3.73 6.95 -3.54
C ILE A 6 -3.23 6.95 -4.98
N GLN A 7 -3.79 7.80 -5.85
CA GLN A 7 -3.34 7.94 -7.24
C GLN A 7 -1.89 8.42 -7.31
N GLN A 8 -1.50 9.36 -6.45
CA GLN A 8 -0.10 9.79 -6.34
C GLN A 8 0.80 8.63 -5.90
N PHE A 9 0.39 7.84 -4.91
CA PHE A 9 1.12 6.65 -4.50
C PHE A 9 1.26 5.65 -5.65
N PHE A 10 0.18 5.37 -6.39
CA PHE A 10 0.21 4.48 -7.55
C PHE A 10 1.23 4.95 -8.58
N HIS A 11 1.17 6.23 -8.95
CA HIS A 11 2.09 6.82 -9.92
C HIS A 11 3.55 6.74 -9.45
N LEU A 12 3.82 7.08 -8.18
CA LEU A 12 5.15 6.99 -7.57
C LEU A 12 5.63 5.54 -7.40
N ALA A 13 4.73 4.57 -7.25
CA ALA A 13 5.07 3.16 -7.22
C ALA A 13 5.31 2.57 -8.64
N GLY A 14 5.09 3.35 -9.69
CA GLY A 14 5.13 2.88 -11.08
C GLY A 14 3.92 2.03 -11.47
N GLN A 15 2.81 2.14 -10.73
CA GLN A 15 1.55 1.46 -11.02
C GLN A 15 0.67 2.33 -11.92
N VAL A 16 -0.10 1.68 -12.78
CA VAL A 16 -1.04 2.35 -13.67
C VAL A 16 -2.37 2.51 -12.96
N CYS A 17 -2.86 3.75 -12.84
CA CYS A 17 -4.23 4.01 -12.43
C CYS A 17 -5.18 3.68 -13.58
N GLY A 18 -6.22 2.89 -13.32
CA GLY A 18 -7.32 2.70 -14.27
C GLY A 18 -8.27 3.90 -14.21
N ASP A 19 -8.52 4.53 -15.35
CA ASP A 19 -9.55 5.57 -15.50
C ASP A 19 -10.95 4.97 -15.73
N GLU A 20 -11.00 3.68 -16.06
CA GLU A 20 -12.21 2.90 -16.28
C GLU A 20 -12.13 1.57 -15.52
N PHE A 21 -13.29 0.98 -15.22
CA PHE A 21 -13.34 -0.34 -14.61
C PHE A 21 -12.68 -1.38 -15.54
N HIS A 22 -11.66 -2.07 -15.03
CA HIS A 22 -11.03 -3.20 -15.69
C HIS A 22 -10.92 -4.39 -14.74
N GLU A 23 -11.00 -5.59 -15.30
CA GLU A 23 -10.95 -6.86 -14.54
C GLU A 23 -9.52 -7.17 -14.03
N GLY A 24 -8.49 -6.56 -14.64
CA GLY A 24 -7.08 -6.82 -14.33
C GLY A 24 -6.60 -8.19 -14.81
N SER A 25 -5.31 -8.46 -14.64
CA SER A 25 -4.73 -9.79 -14.84
C SER A 25 -4.98 -10.71 -13.64
N ASP A 26 -4.72 -12.01 -13.79
CA ASP A 26 -4.75 -12.96 -12.67
C ASP A 26 -3.85 -12.51 -11.51
N SER A 27 -2.63 -12.06 -11.81
CA SER A 27 -1.70 -11.53 -10.82
C SER A 27 -2.23 -10.26 -10.13
N ASP A 28 -2.92 -9.37 -10.84
CA ASP A 28 -3.50 -8.18 -10.23
C ASP A 28 -4.62 -8.55 -9.25
N ARG A 29 -5.45 -9.54 -9.61
CA ARG A 29 -6.54 -10.05 -8.77
C ARG A 29 -6.01 -10.74 -7.52
N GLU A 30 -5.00 -11.59 -7.68
CA GLU A 30 -4.32 -12.26 -6.55
C GLU A 30 -3.68 -11.25 -5.60
N LEU A 31 -2.96 -10.26 -6.14
CA LEU A 31 -2.34 -9.20 -5.35
C LEU A 31 -3.40 -8.35 -4.64
N GLY A 32 -4.46 -7.95 -5.34
CA GLY A 32 -5.57 -7.17 -4.76
C GLY A 32 -6.25 -7.90 -3.60
N ALA A 33 -6.55 -9.19 -3.77
CA ALA A 33 -7.12 -10.03 -2.72
C ALA A 33 -6.18 -10.17 -1.52
N GLN A 34 -4.88 -10.39 -1.78
CA GLN A 34 -3.87 -10.47 -0.73
C GLN A 34 -3.77 -9.18 0.07
N LEU A 35 -3.68 -8.03 -0.60
CA LEU A 35 -3.60 -6.73 0.06
C LEU A 35 -4.86 -6.45 0.90
N LEU A 36 -6.05 -6.70 0.36
CA LEU A 36 -7.30 -6.44 1.06
C LEU A 36 -7.47 -7.33 2.30
N LEU A 37 -7.39 -8.64 2.11
CA LEU A 37 -7.71 -9.59 3.19
C LEU A 37 -6.62 -9.64 4.25
N SER A 38 -5.34 -9.36 3.91
CA SER A 38 -4.28 -9.28 4.92
C SER A 38 -4.53 -8.14 5.91
N GLU A 39 -4.93 -6.96 5.43
CA GLU A 39 -5.25 -5.81 6.31
C GLU A 39 -6.51 -6.07 7.16
N VAL A 40 -7.53 -6.72 6.57
CA VAL A 40 -8.72 -7.13 7.31
C VAL A 40 -8.37 -8.14 8.41
N LEU A 41 -7.55 -9.15 8.10
CA LEU A 41 -7.12 -10.15 9.07
C LEU A 41 -6.20 -9.55 10.15
N GLU A 42 -5.33 -8.58 9.81
CA GLU A 42 -4.54 -7.84 10.79
C GLU A 42 -5.45 -7.08 11.76
N TYR A 43 -6.47 -6.38 11.25
CA TYR A 43 -7.46 -5.72 12.10
C TYR A 43 -8.23 -6.72 12.98
N VAL A 44 -8.70 -7.83 12.44
CA VAL A 44 -9.46 -8.84 13.20
C VAL A 44 -8.60 -9.48 14.29
N ILE A 45 -7.38 -9.90 13.96
CA ILE A 45 -6.49 -10.63 14.89
C ILE A 45 -5.86 -9.69 15.91
N HIS A 46 -5.28 -8.58 15.46
CA HIS A 46 -4.50 -7.69 16.33
C HIS A 46 -5.31 -6.52 16.85
N GLY A 47 -6.23 -5.97 16.05
CA GLY A 47 -7.11 -4.87 16.46
C GLY A 47 -8.26 -5.30 17.35
N LEU A 48 -9.02 -6.32 16.92
CA LEU A 48 -10.18 -6.85 17.68
C LEU A 48 -9.80 -7.95 18.67
N GLY A 49 -8.61 -8.54 18.55
CA GLY A 49 -8.19 -9.67 19.41
C GLY A 49 -8.96 -10.96 19.11
N VAL A 50 -9.48 -11.12 17.89
CA VAL A 50 -10.29 -12.28 17.47
C VAL A 50 -9.47 -13.18 16.56
N THR A 51 -9.39 -14.47 16.87
CA THR A 51 -8.74 -15.45 15.97
C THR A 51 -9.78 -16.11 15.07
N PRO A 52 -9.74 -15.91 13.74
CA PRO A 52 -10.61 -16.62 12.82
C PRO A 52 -10.19 -18.09 12.68
N TYR A 53 -11.18 -18.97 12.48
CA TYR A 53 -10.97 -20.40 12.24
C TYR A 53 -11.64 -20.81 10.92
N ILE A 54 -10.91 -21.51 10.06
CA ILE A 54 -11.44 -22.17 8.85
C ILE A 54 -11.20 -23.67 9.00
N ASP A 55 -12.26 -24.48 8.94
CA ASP A 55 -12.19 -25.94 9.11
C ASP A 55 -11.41 -26.37 10.37
N GLY A 56 -11.57 -25.62 11.46
CA GLY A 56 -10.89 -25.85 12.73
C GLY A 56 -9.42 -25.39 12.79
N GLN A 57 -8.87 -24.86 11.71
CA GLN A 57 -7.53 -24.30 11.69
C GLN A 57 -7.55 -22.80 12.02
N PRO A 58 -6.81 -22.35 13.05
CA PRO A 58 -6.71 -20.94 13.37
C PRO A 58 -5.85 -20.21 12.34
N ILE A 59 -6.36 -19.10 11.83
CA ILE A 59 -5.56 -18.16 11.04
C ILE A 59 -4.90 -17.20 12.03
N THR A 60 -3.59 -17.33 12.18
CA THR A 60 -2.79 -16.52 13.13
C THR A 60 -1.83 -15.56 12.44
N LYS A 61 -1.57 -15.79 11.15
CA LYS A 61 -0.67 -15.00 10.32
C LYS A 61 -1.42 -14.55 9.06
N PRO A 62 -1.89 -13.30 9.00
CA PRO A 62 -2.61 -12.75 7.86
C PRO A 62 -1.93 -13.02 6.50
N ASN A 63 -0.61 -12.87 6.47
CA ASN A 63 0.22 -12.98 5.27
C ASN A 63 0.49 -14.43 4.81
N ASP A 64 0.09 -15.46 5.58
CA ASP A 64 0.29 -16.86 5.21
C ASP A 64 -0.86 -17.39 4.31
N VAL A 65 -1.93 -16.62 4.12
CA VAL A 65 -3.03 -16.97 3.22
C VAL A 65 -2.56 -16.86 1.77
N VAL A 66 -2.73 -17.94 1.01
CA VAL A 66 -2.31 -18.01 -0.39
C VAL A 66 -3.52 -17.79 -1.30
N TYR A 67 -3.40 -16.82 -2.20
CA TYR A 67 -4.42 -16.44 -3.17
C TYR A 67 -4.02 -16.99 -4.54
N LYS A 68 -4.99 -17.56 -5.24
CA LYS A 68 -4.82 -18.05 -6.61
C LYS A 68 -6.05 -17.71 -7.43
N ALA A 69 -5.86 -17.09 -8.58
CA ALA A 69 -6.90 -16.93 -9.57
C ALA A 69 -7.36 -18.32 -10.04
N ASN A 70 -8.66 -18.49 -10.18
CA ASN A 70 -9.25 -19.77 -10.59
C ASN A 70 -9.25 -19.97 -12.12
N GLY A 71 -8.55 -19.11 -12.88
CA GLY A 71 -8.53 -19.10 -14.35
C GLY A 71 -9.86 -18.68 -15.01
N GLY A 72 -10.88 -18.38 -14.21
CA GLY A 72 -12.18 -17.90 -14.68
C GLY A 72 -12.20 -16.39 -14.90
N ARG A 73 -13.12 -15.95 -15.76
CA ARG A 73 -13.47 -14.54 -15.88
C ARG A 73 -14.10 -14.06 -14.57
N PRO A 74 -13.65 -12.96 -13.98
CA PRO A 74 -14.26 -12.42 -12.77
C PRO A 74 -15.66 -11.87 -13.08
N ASP A 75 -16.54 -11.94 -12.08
CA ASP A 75 -17.84 -11.27 -12.14
C ASP A 75 -17.67 -9.81 -11.70
N ARG A 76 -17.97 -8.89 -12.62
CA ARG A 76 -17.79 -7.45 -12.41
C ARG A 76 -18.76 -6.86 -11.39
N GLU A 77 -19.97 -7.40 -11.34
CA GLU A 77 -20.99 -6.93 -10.41
C GLU A 77 -20.61 -7.35 -8.99
N GLU A 78 -20.22 -8.62 -8.80
CA GLU A 78 -19.73 -9.14 -7.53
C GLU A 78 -18.43 -8.47 -7.06
N MET A 79 -17.53 -8.09 -7.99
CA MET A 79 -16.33 -7.31 -7.64
C MET A 79 -16.68 -5.95 -7.03
N LEU A 80 -17.66 -5.26 -7.63
CA LEU A 80 -18.08 -3.94 -7.17
C LEU A 80 -18.87 -4.03 -5.85
N ASP A 81 -19.84 -4.95 -5.80
CA ASP A 81 -20.67 -5.20 -4.63
C ASP A 81 -19.83 -5.64 -3.43
N GLY A 82 -18.94 -6.63 -3.62
CA GLY A 82 -18.05 -7.11 -2.58
C GLY A 82 -17.11 -6.03 -2.02
N LEU A 83 -16.56 -5.15 -2.86
CA LEU A 83 -15.74 -4.04 -2.38
C LEU A 83 -16.58 -3.00 -1.62
N ALA A 84 -17.81 -2.72 -2.08
CA ALA A 84 -18.73 -1.83 -1.40
C ALA A 84 -19.15 -2.38 -0.02
N ASP A 85 -19.41 -3.67 0.09
CA ASP A 85 -19.74 -4.36 1.33
C ASP A 85 -18.58 -4.33 2.32
N VAL A 86 -17.35 -4.60 1.87
CA VAL A 86 -16.17 -4.45 2.72
C VAL A 86 -16.06 -3.02 3.25
N ALA A 87 -16.22 -2.02 2.38
CA ALA A 87 -16.19 -0.62 2.81
C ALA A 87 -17.31 -0.31 3.82
N TYR A 88 -18.52 -0.82 3.60
CA TYR A 88 -19.65 -0.69 4.52
C TYR A 88 -19.30 -1.25 5.90
N THR A 89 -18.70 -2.45 5.98
CA THR A 89 -18.30 -3.03 7.26
C THR A 89 -17.20 -2.21 7.95
N MET A 90 -16.28 -1.58 7.22
CA MET A 90 -15.29 -0.67 7.81
C MET A 90 -15.97 0.53 8.49
N PHE A 91 -16.94 1.15 7.80
CA PHE A 91 -17.71 2.26 8.38
C PHE A 91 -18.65 1.80 9.51
N TRP A 92 -19.15 0.58 9.47
CA TRP A 92 -19.88 0.00 10.59
C TRP A 92 -18.97 -0.10 11.83
N ASN A 93 -17.74 -0.61 11.69
CA ASN A 93 -16.77 -0.72 12.79
C ASN A 93 -16.41 0.66 13.35
N LYS A 94 -16.23 1.65 12.46
CA LYS A 94 -16.07 3.06 12.84
C LYS A 94 -17.18 3.52 13.78
N VAL A 95 -18.44 3.34 13.38
CA VAL A 95 -19.60 3.76 14.17
C VAL A 95 -19.72 2.95 15.46
N LYS A 96 -19.55 1.63 15.38
CA LYS A 96 -19.73 0.73 16.53
C LYS A 96 -18.71 0.98 17.64
N PHE A 97 -17.45 1.23 17.28
CA PHE A 97 -16.35 1.35 18.22
C PHE A 97 -15.87 2.79 18.42
N GLY A 98 -16.47 3.76 17.73
CA GLY A 98 -16.06 5.17 17.83
C GLY A 98 -14.67 5.45 17.25
N ILE A 99 -14.21 4.65 16.28
CA ILE A 99 -12.87 4.78 15.71
C ILE A 99 -12.81 6.05 14.84
N PRO A 100 -11.79 6.91 14.98
CA PRO A 100 -11.60 8.09 14.11
C PRO A 100 -11.01 7.69 12.75
N LEU A 101 -11.74 6.83 12.01
CA LEU A 101 -11.26 6.12 10.82
C LEU A 101 -10.75 7.07 9.74
N GLU A 102 -11.45 8.16 9.44
CA GLU A 102 -11.04 9.08 8.38
C GLU A 102 -9.76 9.82 8.73
N SER A 103 -9.58 10.23 9.98
CA SER A 103 -8.36 10.90 10.43
C SER A 103 -7.17 9.93 10.42
N ALA A 104 -7.38 8.69 10.87
CA ALA A 104 -6.36 7.65 10.80
C ALA A 104 -5.98 7.34 9.35
N PHE A 105 -6.97 7.25 8.45
CA PHE A 105 -6.76 7.01 7.02
C PHE A 105 -5.89 8.10 6.38
N GLU A 106 -6.15 9.39 6.68
CA GLU A 106 -5.31 10.48 6.16
C GLU A 106 -3.86 10.36 6.62
N LEU A 107 -3.62 10.08 7.91
CA LEU A 107 -2.27 9.89 8.45
C LEU A 107 -1.57 8.67 7.81
N VAL A 108 -2.31 7.59 7.55
CA VAL A 108 -1.77 6.41 6.85
C VAL A 108 -1.41 6.75 5.40
N CYS A 109 -2.24 7.52 4.69
CA CYS A 109 -1.93 7.98 3.34
C CYS A 109 -0.67 8.85 3.31
N ASP A 110 -0.55 9.82 4.21
CA ASP A 110 0.63 10.69 4.31
C ASP A 110 1.88 9.87 4.65
N ASN A 111 1.75 8.93 5.59
CA ASN A 111 2.84 8.06 5.97
C ASN A 111 3.27 7.14 4.83
N ASN A 112 2.33 6.61 4.04
CA ASN A 112 2.66 5.81 2.86
C ASN A 112 3.41 6.61 1.80
N LEU A 113 3.08 7.89 1.62
CA LEU A 113 3.80 8.78 0.71
C LEU A 113 5.21 9.13 1.22
N SER A 114 5.47 9.06 2.53
CA SER A 114 6.82 9.25 3.09
C SER A 114 7.83 8.16 2.69
N LYS A 115 7.37 7.04 2.11
CA LYS A 115 8.25 6.03 1.51
C LYS A 115 9.02 6.57 0.29
N PHE A 116 8.53 7.64 -0.32
CA PHE A 116 9.14 8.29 -1.47
C PHE A 116 9.93 9.51 -0.99
N VAL A 117 11.25 9.48 -1.16
CA VAL A 117 12.13 10.54 -0.70
C VAL A 117 12.02 11.71 -1.67
N ARG A 118 11.44 12.82 -1.20
CA ARG A 118 11.33 14.04 -2.00
C ARG A 118 12.71 14.66 -2.25
N LEU A 119 12.95 15.11 -3.47
CA LEU A 119 14.23 15.68 -3.90
C LEU A 119 14.02 17.12 -4.41
N ASP A 120 14.02 18.10 -3.50
CA ASP A 120 13.67 19.49 -3.83
C ASP A 120 14.70 20.19 -4.74
N GLU A 121 15.98 19.84 -4.63
CA GLU A 121 17.07 20.46 -5.40
C GLU A 121 17.62 19.54 -6.50
N TRP A 122 16.85 18.53 -6.92
CA TRP A 122 17.31 17.55 -7.90
C TRP A 122 17.36 18.10 -9.32
N GLN A 123 18.51 17.97 -9.98
CA GLN A 123 18.75 18.49 -11.34
C GLN A 123 19.09 17.40 -12.37
N GLN A 124 19.24 16.15 -11.94
CA GLN A 124 19.71 15.06 -12.81
C GLN A 124 18.59 14.42 -13.64
N GLY A 125 17.33 14.82 -13.40
CA GLY A 125 16.15 14.26 -14.04
C GLY A 125 15.68 12.94 -13.42
N ALA A 126 14.65 12.35 -14.03
CA ALA A 126 14.09 11.06 -13.66
C ALA A 126 14.88 9.90 -14.29
N GLY A 127 14.97 8.77 -13.60
CA GLY A 127 15.70 7.59 -14.06
C GLY A 127 16.21 6.71 -12.92
N ILE A 128 16.83 5.59 -13.27
CA ILE A 128 17.45 4.69 -12.30
C ILE A 128 18.80 5.25 -11.88
N LEU A 129 19.06 5.31 -10.58
CA LEU A 129 20.32 5.77 -10.00
C LEU A 129 21.33 4.62 -9.89
N SER A 130 22.60 4.96 -10.04
CA SER A 130 23.68 4.04 -9.64
C SER A 130 23.72 3.90 -8.12
N GLU A 131 24.21 2.77 -7.60
CA GLU A 131 24.32 2.53 -6.15
C GLU A 131 25.09 3.63 -5.41
N ALA A 132 26.08 4.23 -6.07
CA ALA A 132 26.86 5.34 -5.52
C ALA A 132 26.03 6.61 -5.27
N GLU A 133 24.85 6.73 -5.86
CA GLU A 133 23.96 7.90 -5.79
C GLU A 133 22.75 7.65 -4.89
N TRP A 134 22.58 6.45 -4.33
CA TRP A 134 21.42 6.07 -3.52
C TRP A 134 21.26 6.87 -2.22
N HIS A 135 22.32 7.56 -1.79
CA HIS A 135 22.30 8.47 -0.65
C HIS A 135 21.56 9.79 -0.95
N LEU A 136 21.27 10.08 -2.23
CA LEU A 136 20.44 11.21 -2.70
C LEU A 136 20.91 12.59 -2.24
N ASN A 137 22.17 12.72 -1.81
CA ASN A 137 22.70 13.89 -1.08
C ASN A 137 21.91 14.24 0.20
N GLN A 138 21.21 13.29 0.82
CA GLN A 138 20.30 13.51 1.96
C GLN A 138 20.51 12.54 3.14
N GLU A 139 21.70 11.92 3.28
CA GLU A 139 21.98 10.90 4.32
C GLU A 139 20.95 9.74 4.37
N VAL A 140 20.28 9.46 3.25
CA VAL A 140 19.31 8.38 3.15
C VAL A 140 20.03 7.05 2.99
N THR A 141 19.58 6.04 3.72
CA THR A 141 19.99 4.65 3.52
C THR A 141 18.79 3.77 3.23
N TRP A 142 19.04 2.67 2.55
CA TRP A 142 18.03 1.72 2.10
C TRP A 142 18.26 0.35 2.75
N PRO A 143 17.21 -0.44 3.00
CA PRO A 143 17.37 -1.82 3.47
C PRO A 143 18.16 -2.65 2.47
N GLU A 144 18.91 -3.65 2.94
CA GLU A 144 19.70 -4.57 2.10
C GLU A 144 18.88 -5.28 1.00
N SER A 145 17.57 -5.40 1.19
CA SER A 145 16.66 -5.97 0.20
C SER A 145 16.44 -5.08 -1.03
N VAL A 146 16.82 -3.80 -0.99
CA VAL A 146 16.68 -2.88 -2.11
C VAL A 146 17.74 -3.19 -3.15
N VAL A 147 17.30 -3.40 -4.39
CA VAL A 147 18.18 -3.71 -5.53
C VAL A 147 18.22 -2.60 -6.57
N SER A 148 17.28 -1.66 -6.50
CA SER A 148 17.24 -0.48 -7.36
C SER A 148 16.65 0.73 -6.66
N VAL A 149 17.20 1.90 -6.95
CA VAL A 149 16.62 3.20 -6.59
C VAL A 149 16.32 3.96 -7.87
N GLU A 150 15.09 4.42 -7.99
CA GLU A 150 14.58 5.14 -9.15
C GLU A 150 14.10 6.53 -8.73
N VAL A 151 14.44 7.54 -9.53
CA VAL A 151 13.90 8.89 -9.41
C VAL A 151 12.77 9.09 -10.40
N LEU A 152 11.63 9.55 -9.90
CA LEU A 152 10.41 9.81 -10.65
C LEU A 152 10.05 11.28 -10.55
N GLU A 153 9.53 11.86 -11.63
CA GLU A 153 9.01 13.23 -11.64
C GLU A 153 7.48 13.21 -11.58
N VAL A 154 6.91 13.88 -10.58
CA VAL A 154 5.47 13.98 -10.41
C VAL A 154 5.09 15.43 -10.21
N ARG A 155 4.33 15.99 -11.17
CA ARG A 155 3.89 17.40 -11.14
C ARG A 155 5.04 18.40 -10.91
N GLY A 156 6.19 18.15 -11.54
CA GLY A 156 7.38 19.00 -11.43
C GLY A 156 8.19 18.84 -10.14
N THR A 157 7.90 17.83 -9.32
CA THR A 157 8.68 17.48 -8.12
C THR A 157 9.31 16.11 -8.30
N PHE A 158 10.59 15.96 -7.95
CA PHE A 158 11.30 14.69 -8.02
C PHE A 158 11.18 13.90 -6.71
N PHE A 159 11.05 12.59 -6.84
CA PHE A 159 10.98 11.64 -5.73
C PHE A 159 11.84 10.42 -6.02
N ALA A 160 12.60 9.95 -5.03
CA ALA A 160 13.32 8.68 -5.11
C ALA A 160 12.56 7.55 -4.41
N VAL A 161 12.61 6.36 -4.99
CA VAL A 161 11.99 5.14 -4.46
C VAL A 161 12.96 3.96 -4.55
N GLY A 162 13.12 3.23 -3.44
CA GLY A 162 13.84 1.97 -3.39
C GLY A 162 12.90 0.78 -3.62
N LYS A 163 13.25 -0.09 -4.56
CA LYS A 163 12.49 -1.31 -4.91
C LYS A 163 13.34 -2.56 -4.67
N ASP A 164 12.70 -3.64 -4.25
CA ASP A 164 13.35 -4.95 -4.18
C ASP A 164 13.27 -5.69 -5.54
N SER A 165 13.83 -6.91 -5.59
CA SER A 165 13.84 -7.75 -6.80
C SER A 165 12.46 -8.11 -7.37
N THR A 166 11.39 -7.91 -6.59
CA THR A 166 9.99 -8.14 -7.01
C THR A 166 9.29 -6.85 -7.45
N GLY A 167 9.99 -5.71 -7.40
CA GLY A 167 9.43 -4.39 -7.66
C GLY A 167 8.70 -3.77 -6.46
N LYS A 168 8.65 -4.45 -5.31
CA LYS A 168 7.97 -3.93 -4.12
C LYS A 168 8.74 -2.74 -3.53
N VAL A 169 8.02 -1.65 -3.27
CA VAL A 169 8.55 -0.45 -2.61
C VAL A 169 8.99 -0.76 -1.18
N ARG A 170 10.22 -0.39 -0.84
CA ARG A 170 10.81 -0.56 0.50
C ARG A 170 10.97 0.78 1.20
N LYS A 171 10.92 0.74 2.54
CA LYS A 171 10.95 1.92 3.42
C LYS A 171 12.40 2.44 3.52
N PRO A 172 12.71 3.70 3.18
CA PRO A 172 14.02 4.30 3.44
C PRO A 172 14.25 4.51 4.93
N SER A 173 15.48 4.85 5.33
CA SER A 173 15.82 5.20 6.72
C SER A 173 15.09 6.44 7.26
N THR A 174 14.60 7.31 6.37
CA THR A 174 13.80 8.49 6.72
C THR A 174 12.33 8.15 7.02
N TYR A 175 11.89 6.93 6.73
CA TYR A 175 10.53 6.49 7.01
C TYR A 175 10.33 6.25 8.52
N ALA A 176 9.31 6.89 9.09
CA ALA A 176 8.81 6.61 10.43
C ALA A 176 7.51 5.81 10.34
N SER A 177 7.27 4.90 11.27
CA SER A 177 5.94 4.28 11.38
C SER A 177 4.91 5.34 11.75
N VAL A 178 3.69 5.22 11.20
CA VAL A 178 2.59 6.11 11.55
C VAL A 178 2.27 5.97 13.03
N ASP A 179 2.19 7.10 13.73
CA ASP A 179 1.73 7.15 15.11
C ASP A 179 0.28 7.62 15.13
N LEU A 180 -0.63 6.73 15.53
CA LEU A 180 -2.05 6.99 15.65
C LEU A 180 -2.48 7.33 17.09
N SER A 181 -1.55 7.34 18.04
CA SER A 181 -1.84 7.54 19.47
C SER A 181 -2.55 8.88 19.75
N SER A 182 -2.23 9.92 18.98
CA SER A 182 -2.89 11.24 19.09
C SER A 182 -4.39 11.24 18.78
N LEU A 183 -4.93 10.16 18.21
CA LEU A 183 -6.33 10.01 17.87
C LEU A 183 -7.13 9.19 18.92
N LEU A 184 -6.45 8.62 19.93
CA LEU A 184 -7.03 7.73 20.95
C LEU A 184 -6.99 8.38 22.34
#